data_AF-A0A0F8XD04-F1
#
_entry.id   AF-A0A0F8XD04-F1
#
_cell.length_a   1.000
_cell.length_b   1.000
_cell.length_c   1.000
_cell.angle_alpha   90.00
_cell.angle_beta   90.00
_cell.angle_gamma   90.00
#
_symmetry.space_group_name_H-M   'P 1'
#
loop_
_entity.id
_entity.type
_entity.pdbx_description
1 polymer ?
#
loop_
_entity_poly.entity_id
_entity_poly.type
_entity_poly.pdbx_seq_one_letter_code
_entity_poly.pdbx_strand_id
1 'polypeptide(L)'
;PNTARSFRNDGMTLRQYAAIKLRVPRSGSDWLDEFVRESLRDQFAGQIIAGTLANPMTAEQMQAHRNRGATFPKLQADISKIVCDVADAMLAEKQRREPEGGEPL
;
A
#
# COMPACT_ATOMS: atom_id res chain seq x y z
N PRO A 1 -4.59 -8.92 46.04
CA PRO A 1 -5.11 -8.63 44.69
C PRO A 1 -3.94 -8.24 43.75
N ASN A 2 -3.45 -9.24 43.02
CA ASN A 2 -2.37 -9.13 42.06
C ASN A 2 -2.97 -9.08 40.65
N THR A 3 -2.67 -8.03 39.89
CA THR A 3 -2.25 -8.16 38.49
C THR A 3 -1.45 -6.93 38.14
N ALA A 4 -0.13 -7.11 38.23
CA ALA A 4 0.88 -6.20 37.74
C ALA A 4 0.54 -5.69 36.32
N ARG A 5 0.37 -4.38 36.21
CA ARG A 5 0.54 -3.65 34.95
C ARG A 5 1.99 -3.83 34.51
N SER A 6 2.26 -4.86 33.71
CA SER A 6 3.57 -5.04 33.07
C SER A 6 3.66 -4.09 31.87
N PHE A 7 3.95 -2.82 32.14
CA PHE A 7 4.46 -1.88 31.14
C PHE A 7 5.97 -2.06 30.95
N ARG A 8 6.42 -3.28 30.65
CA ARG A 8 7.85 -3.53 30.37
C ARG A 8 8.00 -4.40 29.14
N ASN A 9 8.19 -3.71 28.01
CA ASN A 9 9.02 -4.11 26.88
C ASN A 9 9.46 -2.80 26.20
N ASP A 10 10.59 -2.25 26.62
CA ASP A 10 11.15 -0.96 26.17
C ASP A 10 11.73 -1.01 24.73
N GLY A 11 11.19 -1.89 23.87
CA GLY A 11 11.67 -2.10 22.50
C GLY A 11 10.76 -2.99 21.66
N MET A 12 10.88 -2.89 20.35
CA MET A 12 10.14 -3.68 19.37
C MET A 12 10.58 -5.15 19.42
N THR A 13 9.63 -6.10 19.38
CA THR A 13 9.98 -7.53 19.28
C THR A 13 10.66 -7.84 17.93
N LEU A 14 11.47 -8.91 17.86
CA LEU A 14 12.10 -9.33 16.61
C LEU A 14 11.08 -9.58 15.48
N ARG A 15 9.91 -10.15 15.82
CA ARG A 15 8.80 -10.35 14.87
C ARG A 15 8.27 -9.03 14.34
N GLN A 16 8.04 -8.05 15.21
CA GLN A 16 7.55 -6.73 14.81
C GLN A 16 8.61 -5.97 13.98
N TYR A 17 9.90 -6.09 14.33
CA TYR A 17 10.99 -5.53 13.52
C TYR A 17 11.05 -6.17 12.13
N ALA A 18 10.95 -7.50 12.06
CA ALA A 18 10.88 -8.23 10.80
C ALA A 18 9.65 -7.83 9.98
N ALA A 19 8.49 -7.63 10.62
CA ALA A 19 7.28 -7.17 9.95
C ALA A 19 7.46 -5.79 9.30
N ILE A 20 8.13 -4.84 9.96
CA ILE A 20 8.48 -3.55 9.35
C ILE A 20 9.48 -3.74 8.20
N LYS A 21 10.59 -4.44 8.46
CA LYS A 21 11.69 -4.55 7.49
C LYS A 21 11.29 -5.31 6.23
N LEU A 22 10.50 -6.36 6.38
CA LEU A 22 10.02 -7.19 5.28
C LEU A 22 8.67 -6.73 4.72
N ARG A 23 8.04 -5.73 5.37
CA ARG A 23 6.68 -5.25 5.06
C ARG A 23 5.66 -6.40 5.04
N VAL A 24 5.68 -7.20 6.10
CA VAL A 24 4.78 -8.34 6.29
C VAL A 24 3.68 -7.94 7.26
N PRO A 25 2.40 -7.92 6.84
CA PRO A 25 1.27 -7.54 7.70
C PRO A 25 0.82 -8.73 8.58
N ARG A 26 1.75 -9.29 9.36
CA ARG A 26 1.54 -10.38 10.35
C ARG A 26 2.48 -10.24 11.55
N SER A 27 2.55 -9.05 12.08
CA SER A 27 3.39 -8.69 13.22
C SER A 27 2.87 -9.23 14.56
N GLY A 28 1.62 -9.70 14.59
CA GLY A 28 0.90 -10.06 15.82
C GLY A 28 0.32 -8.84 16.54
N SER A 29 0.14 -7.73 15.81
CA SER A 29 -0.28 -6.45 16.35
C SER A 29 -1.08 -5.68 15.29
N ASP A 30 -2.39 -5.56 15.48
CA ASP A 30 -3.31 -4.99 14.50
C ASP A 30 -2.91 -3.60 14.01
N TRP A 31 -2.46 -2.72 14.91
CA TRP A 31 -2.02 -1.36 14.54
C TRP A 31 -0.78 -1.36 13.65
N LEU A 32 0.13 -2.32 13.85
CA LEU A 32 1.36 -2.41 13.09
C LEU A 32 1.10 -3.06 11.73
N ASP A 33 0.18 -4.03 11.70
CA ASP A 33 -0.27 -4.64 10.45
C ASP A 33 -1.03 -3.64 9.59
N GLU A 34 -1.84 -2.75 10.20
CA GLU A 34 -2.45 -1.61 9.53
C GLU A 34 -1.40 -0.65 8.96
N PHE A 35 -0.42 -0.26 9.78
CA PHE A 35 0.63 0.64 9.36
C PHE A 35 1.46 0.08 8.20
N VAL A 36 1.79 -1.22 8.22
CA VAL A 36 2.50 -1.89 7.13
C VAL A 36 1.64 -1.94 5.86
N ARG A 37 0.32 -2.15 5.98
CA ARG A 37 -0.61 -2.13 4.85
C ARG A 37 -0.69 -0.74 4.20
N GLU A 38 -0.85 0.31 5.00
CA GLU A 38 -0.87 1.69 4.50
C GLU A 38 0.47 2.05 3.82
N SER A 39 1.61 1.70 4.46
CA SER A 39 2.93 1.95 3.87
C SER A 39 3.14 1.23 2.52
N LEU A 40 2.59 0.02 2.36
CA LEU A 40 2.63 -0.71 1.08
C LEU A 40 1.72 -0.07 0.03
N ARG A 41 0.53 0.38 0.43
CA ARG A 41 -0.42 1.08 -0.45
C ARG A 41 0.20 2.34 -1.02
N ASP A 42 0.82 3.16 -0.17
CA ASP A 42 1.55 4.37 -0.58
C ASP A 42 2.69 4.07 -1.55
N GLN A 43 3.44 2.99 -1.30
CA GLN A 43 4.51 2.56 -2.19
C GLN A 43 3.97 2.20 -3.58
N PHE A 44 2.89 1.41 -3.66
CA PHE A 44 2.29 1.05 -4.94
C PHE A 44 1.70 2.27 -5.65
N ALA A 45 1.03 3.16 -4.92
CA ALA A 45 0.51 4.41 -5.46
C ALA A 45 1.62 5.26 -6.10
N GLY A 46 2.75 5.41 -5.40
CA GLY A 46 3.93 6.12 -5.92
C GLY A 46 4.50 5.49 -7.18
N GLN A 47 4.55 4.16 -7.26
CA GLN A 47 5.01 3.44 -8.46
C GLN A 47 4.09 3.64 -9.67
N ILE A 48 2.76 3.59 -9.45
CA ILE A 48 1.77 3.83 -10.51
C ILE A 48 1.88 5.25 -11.03
N ILE A 49 1.98 6.25 -10.14
CA ILE A 49 2.16 7.65 -10.52
C ILE A 49 3.46 7.82 -11.32
N ALA A 50 4.57 7.27 -10.84
CA ALA A 50 5.84 7.34 -11.54
C ALA A 50 5.78 6.72 -12.94
N GLY A 51 5.16 5.53 -13.07
CA GLY A 51 4.96 4.88 -14.37
C GLY A 51 4.04 5.68 -15.30
N THR A 52 3.01 6.31 -14.75
CA THR A 52 2.08 7.17 -15.51
C THR A 52 2.77 8.43 -16.02
N LEU A 53 3.61 9.07 -15.20
CA LEU A 53 4.37 10.27 -15.58
C LEU A 53 5.52 9.96 -16.54
N ALA A 54 6.11 8.77 -16.44
CA ALA A 54 7.18 8.32 -17.33
C ALA A 54 6.70 8.01 -18.75
N ASN A 55 5.39 7.83 -18.96
CA ASN A 55 4.80 7.61 -20.28
C ASN A 55 4.19 8.91 -20.81
N PRO A 56 4.91 9.68 -21.65
CA PRO A 56 4.39 10.94 -22.15
C PRO A 56 3.11 10.70 -22.96
N MET A 57 2.03 11.40 -22.59
CA MET A 57 0.80 11.38 -23.37
C MET A 57 1.08 11.78 -24.82
N THR A 58 0.60 10.98 -25.75
CA THR A 58 0.65 11.30 -27.19
C THR A 58 -0.27 12.47 -27.51
N ALA A 59 -0.01 13.16 -28.62
CA ALA A 59 -0.86 14.26 -29.09
C ALA A 59 -2.33 13.84 -29.30
N GLU A 60 -2.57 12.61 -29.77
CA GLU A 60 -3.92 12.04 -29.93
C GLU A 60 -4.65 11.88 -28.59
N GLN A 61 -3.96 11.39 -27.56
CA GLN A 61 -4.52 11.27 -26.21
C GLN A 61 -4.83 12.65 -25.63
N MET A 62 -3.96 13.63 -25.84
CA MET A 62 -4.16 15.00 -25.39
C MET A 62 -5.38 15.66 -26.06
N GLN A 63 -5.57 15.41 -27.36
CA GLN A 63 -6.75 15.84 -28.13
C GLN A 63 -8.03 15.17 -27.59
N ALA A 64 -8.00 13.87 -27.32
CA ALA A 64 -9.13 13.11 -26.77
C ALA A 64 -9.51 13.53 -25.33
N HIS A 65 -8.54 13.95 -24.52
CA HIS A 65 -8.81 14.52 -23.19
C HIS A 65 -9.44 15.91 -23.29
N ARG A 66 -8.99 16.75 -24.22
CA ARG A 66 -9.58 18.07 -24.48
C ARG A 66 -11.04 17.96 -24.93
N ASN A 67 -11.33 17.03 -25.83
CA ASN A 67 -12.69 16.80 -26.35
C ASN A 67 -13.67 16.29 -25.28
N ARG A 68 -13.18 15.70 -24.19
CA ARG A 68 -14.02 15.24 -23.07
C ARG A 68 -14.45 16.35 -22.10
N GLY A 69 -13.99 17.59 -22.28
CA GLY A 69 -14.38 18.72 -21.43
C GLY A 69 -14.00 18.53 -19.94
N ALA A 70 -13.06 17.63 -19.64
CA ALA A 70 -12.65 17.34 -18.28
C ALA A 70 -11.82 18.50 -17.74
N THR A 71 -12.34 19.22 -16.75
CA THR A 71 -11.59 20.21 -15.98
C THR A 71 -10.47 19.53 -15.18
N PHE A 72 -9.30 20.18 -15.07
CA PHE A 72 -8.11 19.65 -14.38
C PHE A 72 -8.38 19.04 -12.98
N PRO A 73 -9.25 19.64 -12.12
CA PRO A 73 -9.56 19.07 -10.80
C PRO A 73 -10.30 17.73 -10.86
N LYS A 74 -11.18 17.53 -11.86
CA LYS A 74 -11.92 16.28 -12.05
C LYS A 74 -10.99 15.17 -12.54
N LEU A 75 -10.11 15.51 -13.48
CA LEU A 75 -9.07 14.60 -13.96
C LEU A 75 -8.13 14.14 -12.83
N GLN A 76 -7.73 15.06 -11.94
CA GLN A 76 -6.90 14.73 -10.79
C GLN A 76 -7.60 13.77 -9.82
N ALA A 77 -8.87 14.02 -9.49
CA ALA A 77 -9.65 13.13 -8.63
C ALA A 77 -9.83 11.72 -9.23
N ASP A 78 -10.11 11.65 -10.54
CA ASP A 78 -10.25 10.38 -11.25
C ASP A 78 -8.93 9.58 -11.25
N ILE A 79 -7.79 10.24 -11.48
CA ILE A 79 -6.47 9.62 -11.42
C ILE A 79 -6.17 9.12 -10.00
N SER A 80 -6.38 9.95 -8.96
CA SER A 80 -6.14 9.54 -7.58
C SER A 80 -6.96 8.30 -7.19
N LYS A 81 -8.23 8.24 -7.59
CA LYS A 81 -9.08 7.07 -7.35
C LYS A 81 -8.51 5.82 -8.03
N ILE A 82 -8.18 5.91 -9.32
CA ILE A 82 -7.60 4.80 -10.09
C ILE A 82 -6.31 4.29 -9.43
N VAL A 83 -5.43 5.21 -9.00
CA VAL A 83 -4.17 4.87 -8.36
C VAL A 83 -4.41 4.11 -7.05
N CYS A 84 -5.32 4.57 -6.19
CA CYS A 84 -5.66 3.90 -4.94
C CYS A 84 -6.27 2.52 -5.17
N ASP A 85 -7.24 2.41 -6.10
CA ASP A 85 -7.91 1.14 -6.42
C ASP A 85 -6.92 0.09 -6.95
N VAL A 86 -5.97 0.49 -7.80
CA VAL A 86 -4.93 -0.40 -8.31
C VAL A 86 -3.93 -0.77 -7.21
N ALA A 87 -3.53 0.18 -6.37
CA ALA A 87 -2.65 -0.09 -5.23
C ALA A 87 -3.27 -1.11 -4.24
N ASP A 88 -4.58 -1.01 -3.99
CA ASP A 88 -5.32 -1.96 -3.16
C ASP A 88 -5.36 -3.36 -3.78
N ALA A 89 -5.58 -3.44 -5.10
CA ALA A 89 -5.54 -4.71 -5.81
C ALA A 89 -4.15 -5.37 -5.75
N MET A 90 -3.07 -4.58 -5.87
CA MET A 90 -1.69 -5.06 -5.75
C MET A 90 -1.37 -5.55 -4.33
N LEU A 91 -1.87 -4.85 -3.31
CA LEU A 91 -1.74 -5.27 -1.92
C LEU A 91 -2.48 -6.60 -1.66
N ALA A 92 -3.71 -6.73 -2.16
CA ALA A 92 -4.49 -7.96 -2.05
C ALA A 92 -3.80 -9.15 -2.75
N GLU A 93 -3.20 -8.92 -3.93
CA GLU A 93 -2.42 -9.94 -4.64
C GLU A 93 -1.17 -10.36 -3.84
N LYS A 94 -0.43 -9.39 -3.27
CA LYS A 94 0.75 -9.68 -2.43
C LYS A 94 0.37 -10.58 -1.25
N GLN A 95 -0.74 -10.28 -0.59
CA GLN A 95 -1.23 -11.05 0.55
C GLN A 95 -1.68 -12.47 0.15
N ARG A 96 -2.26 -12.63 -1.05
CA ARG A 96 -2.64 -13.95 -1.58
C ARG A 96 -1.44 -14.85 -1.87
N ARG A 97 -0.33 -14.29 -2.34
CA ARG A 97 0.89 -15.04 -2.68
C ARG A 97 1.66 -15.55 -1.47
N GLU A 98 1.37 -15.06 -0.29
CA GLU A 98 1.99 -15.50 0.96
C GLU A 98 0.96 -16.28 1.81
N PRO A 99 0.42 -17.45 1.37
CA PRO A 99 -0.56 -18.16 2.19
C PRO A 99 0.06 -18.61 3.52
N GLU A 100 -0.80 -18.82 4.51
CA GLU A 100 -0.42 -19.24 5.86
C GLU A 100 0.35 -20.58 5.82
N GLY A 101 1.48 -20.65 6.53
CA GLY A 101 2.14 -21.92 6.84
C GLY A 101 2.80 -22.63 5.66
N GLY A 102 3.99 -22.15 5.25
CA GLY A 102 4.95 -23.07 4.65
C GLY A 102 5.40 -24.06 5.73
N GLU A 103 4.98 -25.32 5.61
CA GLU A 103 5.59 -26.43 6.36
C GLU A 103 7.11 -26.41 6.12
N PRO A 104 7.94 -26.53 7.17
CA PRO A 104 9.37 -26.71 6.98
C PRO A 104 9.62 -28.11 6.38
N LEU A 105 10.34 -28.14 5.25
CA LEU A 105 11.01 -29.36 4.75
C LEU A 105 12.11 -29.81 5.70
#